data_AF-A0A183FID8-F1
#
_entry.id   AF-A0A183FID8-F1
#
_cell.length_a   1.000
_cell.length_b   1.000
_cell.length_c   1.000
_cell.angle_alpha   90.00
_cell.angle_beta   90.00
_cell.angle_gamma   90.00
#
_symmetry.space_group_name_H-M   'P 1'
#
loop_
_entity.id
_entity.type
_entity.pdbx_description
1 polymer ?
#
loop_
_entity_poly.entity_id
_entity_poly.type
_entity_poly.pdbx_seq_one_letter_code
_entity_poly.pdbx_strand_id
1 'polypeptide(L)'
;MVLFGLFAKYDVNAIPIGSEDAVPMASKYPMFQDTHVMIFIGFGFLMTFLKRYGFSAASVNLLLACFTIEWGLIVRGLLSHEFTQDGKFSIGLDQ
;
A
#
# COMPACT_ATOMS: atom_id res chain seq x y z
N MET A 1 -8.73 -9.33 4.14
CA MET A 1 -7.82 -10.26 4.82
C MET A 1 -7.85 -11.68 4.26
N VAL A 2 -8.99 -12.38 4.21
CA VAL A 2 -9.06 -13.76 3.66
C VAL A 2 -8.61 -13.84 2.19
N LEU A 3 -9.04 -12.89 1.35
CA LEU A 3 -8.61 -12.79 -0.05
C LEU A 3 -7.09 -12.63 -0.19
N PHE A 4 -6.49 -11.90 0.74
CA PHE A 4 -5.07 -11.66 0.78
C PHE A 4 -4.32 -12.96 1.10
N GLY A 5 -4.75 -13.71 2.12
CA GLY A 5 -4.13 -15.00 2.45
C GLY A 5 -4.31 -16.09 1.38
N LEU A 6 -5.35 -15.98 0.54
CA LEU A 6 -5.64 -17.00 -0.48
C LEU A 6 -4.93 -16.73 -1.81
N PHE A 7 -4.78 -15.45 -2.18
CA PHE A 7 -4.29 -15.05 -3.49
C PHE A 7 -2.94 -14.33 -3.49
N ALA A 8 -2.48 -13.81 -2.35
CA ALA A 8 -1.18 -13.15 -2.28
C ALA A 8 -0.04 -14.16 -2.16
N LYS A 9 1.02 -13.93 -2.94
CA LYS A 9 2.34 -14.52 -2.73
C LYS A 9 3.35 -13.40 -2.57
N TYR A 10 4.41 -13.64 -1.80
CA TYR A 10 5.52 -12.69 -1.72
C TYR A 10 6.47 -12.96 -2.89
N ASP A 11 6.90 -11.91 -3.57
CA ASP A 11 7.88 -12.04 -4.63
C ASP A 11 9.25 -12.43 -4.06
N VAL A 12 9.97 -13.34 -4.73
CA VAL A 12 11.29 -13.82 -4.28
C VAL A 12 12.32 -12.68 -4.31
N ASN A 13 12.11 -11.65 -5.15
CA ASN A 13 12.98 -10.48 -5.27
C ASN A 13 12.77 -9.45 -4.14
N ALA A 14 11.76 -9.63 -3.28
CA ALA A 14 11.55 -8.78 -2.11
C ALA A 14 12.35 -9.25 -0.87
N ILE A 15 13.13 -10.33 -1.00
CA ILE A 15 13.95 -10.90 0.09
C ILE A 15 15.32 -10.19 0.10
N PRO A 16 15.73 -9.56 1.21
CA PRO A 16 16.96 -8.75 1.28
C PRO A 16 18.26 -9.59 1.30
N ILE A 17 18.19 -10.91 1.13
CA ILE A 17 19.32 -11.82 1.28
C ILE A 17 19.82 -12.21 -0.11
N GLY A 18 20.73 -11.39 -0.66
CA GLY A 18 21.68 -11.84 -1.69
C GLY A 18 21.39 -11.52 -3.15
N SER A 19 20.43 -10.66 -3.48
CA SER A 19 20.17 -10.21 -4.86
C SER A 19 20.69 -8.78 -5.12
N GLU A 20 21.25 -8.55 -6.31
CA GLU A 20 21.72 -7.24 -6.80
C GLU A 20 20.62 -6.15 -6.82
N ASP A 21 19.37 -6.54 -6.54
CA ASP A 21 18.16 -5.72 -6.51
C ASP A 21 17.82 -5.09 -5.14
N ALA A 22 18.66 -5.28 -4.12
CA ALA A 22 18.50 -4.56 -2.84
C ALA A 22 18.60 -3.03 -3.01
N VAL A 23 19.35 -2.58 -4.01
CA VAL A 23 19.58 -1.15 -4.32
C VAL A 23 18.31 -0.45 -4.84
N PRO A 24 17.56 -0.99 -5.82
CA PRO A 24 16.28 -0.41 -6.24
C PRO A 24 15.19 -0.44 -5.15
N MET A 25 15.15 -1.47 -4.30
CA MET A 25 14.23 -1.54 -3.16
C MET A 25 14.46 -0.38 -2.17
N ALA A 26 15.74 -0.11 -1.84
CA ALA A 26 16.15 0.99 -0.96
C ALA A 26 15.88 2.39 -1.56
N SER A 27 15.85 2.51 -2.89
CA SER A 27 15.53 3.76 -3.57
C SER A 27 14.03 4.01 -3.73
N LYS A 28 13.21 2.96 -3.90
CA LYS A 28 11.75 3.08 -4.05
C LYS A 28 11.05 3.29 -2.71
N TYR A 29 11.53 2.65 -1.64
CA TYR A 29 10.90 2.73 -0.32
C TYR A 29 10.70 4.17 0.21
N PRO A 30 11.68 5.10 0.09
CA PRO A 30 11.49 6.51 0.45
C PRO A 30 10.34 7.19 -0.30
N MET A 31 10.21 6.96 -1.61
CA MET A 31 9.12 7.56 -2.40
C MET A 31 7.74 7.02 -2.00
N PHE A 32 7.66 5.73 -1.69
CA PHE A 32 6.45 5.13 -1.13
C PHE A 32 6.12 5.73 0.23
N GLN A 33 7.11 5.89 1.10
CA GLN A 33 6.93 6.48 2.42
C GLN A 33 6.45 7.93 2.33
N ASP A 34 7.04 8.75 1.46
CA ASP A 34 6.65 10.14 1.25
C ASP A 34 5.17 10.25 0.85
N THR A 35 4.71 9.40 -0.07
CA THR A 35 3.30 9.36 -0.50
C THR A 35 2.37 8.95 0.65
N HIS A 36 2.74 7.94 1.43
CA HIS A 36 1.94 7.51 2.58
C HIS A 36 1.86 8.61 3.64
N VAL A 37 2.96 9.31 3.92
CA VAL A 37 2.99 10.44 4.86
C VAL A 37 2.09 11.58 4.39
N MET A 38 2.03 11.88 3.08
CA MET A 38 1.10 12.89 2.54
C MET A 38 -0.37 12.50 2.72
N ILE A 39 -0.71 11.21 2.55
CA ILE A 39 -2.09 10.72 2.68
C ILE A 39 -2.56 10.75 4.15
N PHE A 40 -1.72 10.27 5.07
CA PHE A 40 -2.09 10.17 6.48
C PHE A 40 -1.92 11.48 7.25
N ILE A 41 -0.76 12.13 7.11
CA ILE A 41 -0.42 13.34 7.88
C ILE A 41 -0.81 14.60 7.10
N GLY A 42 -0.52 14.66 5.79
CA GLY A 42 -0.83 15.83 4.97
C GLY A 42 -2.33 16.14 4.94
N PHE A 43 -3.15 15.23 4.42
CA PHE A 43 -4.60 15.43 4.41
C PHE A 43 -5.20 15.39 5.83
N GLY A 44 -4.72 14.48 6.69
CA GLY A 44 -5.20 14.36 8.07
C GLY A 44 -5.10 15.66 8.87
N PHE A 45 -3.99 16.38 8.77
CA PHE A 45 -3.77 17.65 9.48
C PHE A 45 -4.37 18.87 8.75
N LEU A 46 -4.63 18.78 7.45
CA LEU A 46 -5.42 19.79 6.72
C LEU A 46 -6.88 19.80 7.22
N MET A 47 -7.47 18.62 7.41
CA MET A 47 -8.86 18.48 7.86
C MET A 47 -9.07 18.84 9.34
N THR A 48 -8.01 18.83 10.16
CA THR A 48 -8.09 19.28 11.56
C THR A 48 -8.23 20.79 11.71
N PHE A 49 -7.94 21.56 10.66
CA PHE A 49 -8.11 23.01 10.64
C PHE A 49 -9.60 23.44 10.64
N LEU A 50 -10.54 22.54 10.39
CA LEU A 50 -11.99 22.81 10.51
C LEU A 50 -12.45 22.79 11.97
N LYS A 51 -12.69 23.99 12.51
CA LYS A 51 -13.07 24.42 13.89
C LYS A 51 -13.92 23.50 14.77
N ARG A 52 -14.66 22.51 14.26
CA ARG A 52 -15.54 21.63 15.08
C ARG A 52 -15.49 20.13 14.76
N TYR A 53 -14.69 19.69 13.78
CA TYR A 53 -14.69 18.29 13.33
C TYR A 53 -13.31 17.66 13.20
N GLY A 54 -12.23 18.34 13.61
CA GLY A 54 -10.88 17.88 13.32
C GLY A 54 -10.54 16.46 13.79
N PHE A 55 -10.99 16.07 14.99
CA PHE A 55 -10.74 14.72 15.51
C PHE A 55 -11.54 13.62 14.76
N SER A 56 -12.80 13.90 14.43
CA SER A 56 -13.64 12.95 13.68
C SER A 56 -13.24 12.86 12.21
N ALA A 57 -12.80 13.96 11.59
CA ALA A 57 -12.38 13.98 10.20
C ALA A 57 -11.04 13.24 10.00
N ALA A 58 -10.09 13.42 10.92
CA ALA A 58 -8.81 12.70 10.86
C ALA A 58 -8.98 11.19 11.03
N SER A 59 -9.85 10.74 11.95
CA SER A 59 -10.12 9.31 12.17
C SER A 59 -10.86 8.66 11.00
N VAL A 60 -11.86 9.34 10.42
CA VAL A 60 -12.53 8.86 9.20
C VAL A 60 -11.56 8.79 8.01
N ASN A 61 -10.67 9.78 7.86
CA ASN A 61 -9.64 9.74 6.82
C ASN A 61 -8.66 8.58 7.00
N LEU A 62 -8.21 8.33 8.24
CA LEU A 62 -7.32 7.20 8.52
C LEU A 62 -8.01 5.86 8.18
N LEU A 63 -9.28 5.71 8.56
CA LEU A 63 -10.05 4.50 8.28
C LEU A 63 -10.28 4.31 6.77
N LEU A 64 -10.63 5.38 6.06
CA LEU A 64 -10.81 5.37 4.61
C LEU A 64 -9.50 5.07 3.87
N ALA A 65 -8.39 5.68 4.30
CA ALA A 65 -7.07 5.47 3.69
C ALA A 65 -6.62 4.01 3.84
N CYS A 66 -6.72 3.43 5.05
CA CYS A 66 -6.40 2.01 5.27
C CYS A 66 -7.27 1.10 4.40
N PHE A 67 -8.59 1.32 4.37
CA PHE A 67 -9.50 0.52 3.55
C PHE A 67 -9.19 0.63 2.05
N THR A 68 -8.86 1.84 1.59
CA THR A 68 -8.52 2.10 0.18
C THR A 68 -7.20 1.45 -0.23
N ILE A 69 -6.19 1.45 0.66
CA ILE A 69 -4.91 0.77 0.41
C ILE A 69 -5.12 -0.75 0.32
N GLU A 70 -5.87 -1.34 1.27
CA GLU A 70 -6.17 -2.77 1.25
C GLU A 70 -6.96 -3.19 0.01
N TRP A 71 -8.00 -2.41 -0.35
CA TRP A 71 -8.82 -2.69 -1.52
C TRP A 71 -8.06 -2.48 -2.83
N GLY A 72 -7.28 -1.39 -2.92
CA GLY A 72 -6.48 -1.07 -4.11
C GLY A 72 -5.45 -2.15 -4.41
N LEU A 73 -4.81 -2.70 -3.39
CA LEU A 73 -3.85 -3.80 -3.55
C LEU A 73 -4.53 -5.09 -4.04
N ILE A 74 -5.74 -5.40 -3.57
CA ILE A 74 -6.52 -6.56 -4.06
C ILE A 74 -6.93 -6.35 -5.53
N VAL A 75 -7.49 -5.18 -5.87
CA VAL A 75 -7.95 -4.89 -7.24
C VAL A 75 -6.78 -4.91 -8.22
N ARG A 76 -5.65 -4.28 -7.87
CA ARG A 76 -4.44 -4.31 -8.71
C ARG A 76 -3.91 -5.74 -8.85
N GLY A 77 -3.86 -6.50 -7.75
CA GLY A 77 -3.45 -7.91 -7.77
C GLY A 77 -4.34 -8.80 -8.65
N LEU A 78 -5.67 -8.60 -8.62
CA LEU A 78 -6.62 -9.34 -9.46
C LEU A 78 -6.55 -8.96 -10.94
N LEU A 79 -6.22 -7.70 -11.26
CA LEU A 79 -6.10 -7.21 -12.62
C LEU A 79 -4.72 -7.45 -13.25
N SER A 80 -3.74 -7.91 -12.47
CA SER A 80 -2.41 -8.27 -12.98
C SER A 80 -2.48 -9.47 -13.92
N HIS A 81 -1.68 -9.43 -15.00
CA HIS A 81 -1.56 -10.54 -15.95
C HIS A 81 -1.14 -11.87 -15.28
N GLU A 82 -0.34 -11.80 -14.20
CA GLU A 82 0.07 -12.91 -13.34
C GLU A 82 -1.13 -13.68 -12.75
N PHE A 83 -2.19 -12.97 -12.35
CA PHE A 83 -3.39 -13.58 -11.77
C PHE A 83 -4.16 -14.41 -12.80
N THR A 84 -4.11 -14.02 -14.08
CA THR A 84 -4.79 -14.73 -15.17
C THR A 84 -4.13 -16.09 -15.48
N GLN A 85 -2.84 -16.27 -15.15
CA GLN A 85 -2.09 -17.50 -15.46
C GLN A 85 -1.98 -18.44 -14.27
N ASP A 86 -1.71 -17.92 -13.06
CA ASP A 86 -1.42 -18.73 -11.86
C ASP A 86 -2.49 -18.61 -10.75
N GLY A 87 -3.48 -17.73 -10.93
CA GLY A 87 -4.50 -17.44 -9.92
C GLY A 87 -3.93 -16.85 -8.62
N LYS A 88 -2.70 -16.30 -8.65
CA LYS A 88 -2.02 -15.69 -7.50
C LYS A 88 -1.29 -14.44 -7.96
N PHE A 89 -1.19 -13.44 -7.09
CA PHE A 89 -0.48 -12.19 -7.39
C PHE A 89 0.71 -12.00 -6.43
N SER A 90 1.85 -11.61 -7.00
CA SER A 90 3.06 -11.30 -6.24
C SER A 90 2.99 -9.91 -5.62
N ILE A 91 3.30 -9.81 -4.33
CA ILE A 91 3.36 -8.55 -3.57
C ILE A 91 4.83 -8.13 -3.46
N GLY A 92 5.14 -6.94 -3.98
CA GLY A 92 6.44 -6.27 -3.89
C GLY A 92 6.28 -4.74 -3.86
N LEU A 93 7.40 -4.01 -3.76
CA LEU A 93 7.39 -2.54 -3.83
C LEU A 93 7.23 -2.01 -5.26
N ASP A 94 7.37 -2.85 -6.29
CA ASP A 94 6.93 -2.48 -7.64
C ASP A 94 5.42 -2.64 -7.75
N GLN A 95 4.71 -1.57 -7.35
CA GLN A 95 3.27 -1.45 -7.54
C GLN A 95 2.93 -0.65 -8.80
#